data_AF-A0A1S3JZY0-F1
#
_entry.id   AF-A0A1S3JZY0-F1
#
_cell.length_a   1.000
_cell.length_b   1.000
_cell.length_c   1.000
_cell.angle_alpha   90.00
_cell.angle_beta   90.00
_cell.angle_gamma   90.00
#
_symmetry.space_group_name_H-M   'P 1'
#
loop_
_entity.id
_entity.type
_entity.pdbx_description
1 polymer ?
#
loop_
_entity_poly.entity_id
_entity_poly.type
_entity_poly.pdbx_seq_one_letter_code
_entity_poly.pdbx_strand_id
1 'polypeptide(L)'
;MFTRMIRKPAVFSRLFSRLLDERPSLEKVVPLSRSLDQHRPESQRFFTSDREGSQEVTIRRGRMEDVPGVWKLTAEAKWNIHQDMIETHFKISENGWTVAEKEGDIVGCHLSHDFSDGLKTAGHFIVSSKLRGHGVGEYIIAISI
;
A
#
# COMPACT_ATOMS: atom_id res chain seq x y z
N MET A 1 -28.47 -0.85 39.52
CA MET A 1 -28.10 -2.19 39.02
C MET A 1 -26.97 -1.98 38.01
N PHE A 2 -25.71 -2.12 38.44
CA PHE A 2 -24.52 -1.80 37.63
C PHE A 2 -23.88 -3.09 37.10
N THR A 3 -23.78 -3.24 35.78
CA THR A 3 -23.09 -4.34 35.12
C THR A 3 -21.59 -4.09 35.04
N ARG A 4 -20.82 -5.02 35.59
CA ARG A 4 -19.35 -5.00 35.68
C ARG A 4 -18.78 -5.67 34.41
N MET A 5 -18.16 -4.92 33.51
CA MET A 5 -17.39 -5.48 32.39
C MET A 5 -16.04 -6.02 32.89
N ILE A 6 -15.83 -7.32 32.74
CA ILE A 6 -14.55 -7.98 33.00
C ILE A 6 -13.69 -7.87 31.73
N ARG A 7 -12.63 -7.05 31.78
CA ARG A 7 -11.55 -7.06 30.77
C ARG A 7 -10.72 -8.33 30.97
N LYS A 8 -10.69 -9.22 29.98
CA LYS A 8 -9.70 -10.32 29.94
C LYS A 8 -8.36 -9.77 29.45
N PRO A 9 -7.24 -10.02 30.13
CA PRO A 9 -5.92 -9.67 29.61
C PRO A 9 -5.53 -10.64 28.49
N ALA A 10 -5.04 -10.09 27.37
CA ALA A 10 -4.40 -10.88 26.33
C ALA A 10 -3.09 -11.48 26.88
N VAL A 11 -3.01 -12.80 26.92
CA VAL A 11 -1.81 -13.54 27.31
C VAL A 11 -0.88 -13.58 26.11
N PHE A 12 0.18 -12.77 26.14
CA PHE A 12 1.29 -12.89 25.21
C PHE A 12 2.05 -14.20 25.48
N SER A 13 2.17 -15.03 24.45
CA SER A 13 2.90 -16.30 24.48
C SER A 13 4.39 -16.09 24.79
N ARG A 14 4.91 -16.91 25.72
CA ARG A 14 6.31 -16.91 26.21
C ARG A 14 7.37 -17.27 25.17
N LEU A 15 6.97 -17.53 23.92
CA LEU A 15 7.89 -17.77 22.80
C LEU A 15 8.54 -16.47 22.26
N PHE A 16 7.92 -15.30 22.47
CA PHE A 16 8.47 -14.03 22.00
C PHE A 16 9.64 -13.49 22.86
N SER A 17 9.76 -13.92 24.11
CA SER A 17 10.80 -13.42 25.02
C SER A 17 12.19 -14.01 24.76
N ARG A 18 12.30 -15.16 24.07
CA ARG A 18 13.60 -15.80 23.79
C ARG A 18 14.33 -15.29 22.56
N LEU A 19 13.66 -14.54 21.67
CA LEU A 19 14.30 -13.94 20.50
C LEU A 19 14.97 -12.58 20.78
N LEU A 20 14.79 -12.03 22.00
CA LEU A 20 15.39 -10.77 22.42
C LEU A 20 16.67 -10.96 23.27
N ASP A 21 17.02 -12.21 23.62
CA ASP A 21 18.09 -12.51 24.59
C ASP A 21 19.41 -13.01 23.97
N GLU A 22 19.49 -13.13 22.64
CA GLU A 22 20.76 -13.40 21.96
C GLU A 22 21.32 -12.11 21.34
N ARG A 23 21.95 -11.29 22.19
CA ARG A 23 22.88 -10.25 21.72
C ARG A 23 24.28 -10.88 21.55
N PRO A 24 24.87 -10.90 20.35
CA PRO A 24 26.31 -11.12 20.22
C PRO A 24 27.05 -9.97 20.89
N SER A 25 28.10 -10.30 21.65
CA SER A 25 28.96 -9.39 22.39
C SER A 25 29.53 -8.26 21.52
N LEU A 26 29.42 -7.05 22.04
CA LEU A 26 30.03 -5.81 21.54
C LEU A 26 31.55 -5.83 21.79
N GLU A 27 32.33 -6.51 20.94
CA GLU A 27 33.76 -6.24 20.83
C GLU A 27 34.18 -6.17 19.36
N LYS A 28 34.82 -5.03 19.02
CA LYS A 28 35.27 -4.54 17.70
C LYS A 28 34.31 -3.59 16.99
N VAL A 29 34.04 -2.45 17.64
CA VAL A 29 33.70 -1.22 16.92
C VAL A 29 34.96 -0.75 16.19
N VAL A 30 35.09 -1.13 14.92
CA VAL A 30 35.98 -0.44 13.98
C VAL A 30 35.40 0.97 13.80
N PRO A 31 36.19 2.06 13.85
CA PRO A 31 35.65 3.40 13.69
C PRO A 31 35.01 3.48 12.30
N LEU A 32 33.68 3.68 12.26
CA LEU A 32 32.96 3.95 11.02
C LEU A 32 33.18 5.42 10.62
N SER A 33 34.44 5.85 10.51
CA SER A 33 34.79 7.08 9.82
C SER A 33 34.80 6.80 8.31
N ARG A 34 33.61 6.56 7.74
CA ARG A 34 33.39 6.65 6.30
C ARG A 34 32.51 7.85 6.02
N SER A 35 33.20 8.95 5.70
CA SER A 35 32.79 10.07 4.87
C SER A 35 31.28 10.32 4.75
N LEU A 36 30.81 11.36 5.42
CA LEU A 36 29.52 12.02 5.19
C LEU A 36 29.49 12.85 3.88
N ASP A 37 30.47 12.69 2.98
CA ASP A 37 30.60 13.50 1.76
C ASP A 37 30.50 12.70 0.45
N GLN A 38 29.93 11.50 0.47
CA GLN A 38 29.50 10.89 -0.78
C GLN A 38 28.10 11.39 -1.15
N HIS A 39 28.08 12.50 -1.88
CA HIS A 39 26.97 12.85 -2.78
C HIS A 39 26.66 11.61 -3.62
N ARG A 40 25.67 10.83 -3.18
CA ARG A 40 25.02 9.85 -4.04
C ARG A 40 24.46 10.68 -5.20
N PRO A 41 24.82 10.41 -6.47
CA PRO A 41 24.13 11.07 -7.55
C PRO A 41 22.66 10.76 -7.36
N GLU A 42 21.88 11.80 -7.09
CA GLU A 42 20.44 11.75 -7.26
C GLU A 42 20.26 11.36 -8.71
N SER A 43 20.07 10.07 -8.96
CA SER A 43 19.51 9.63 -10.21
C SER A 43 18.12 10.24 -10.21
N GLN A 44 18.00 11.45 -10.77
CA GLN A 44 16.77 11.92 -11.37
C GLN A 44 16.41 10.81 -12.35
N ARG A 45 15.55 9.89 -11.90
CA ARG A 45 14.87 8.97 -12.79
C ARG A 45 13.98 9.88 -13.61
N PHE A 46 14.47 10.26 -14.78
CA PHE A 46 13.63 10.84 -15.81
C PHE A 46 12.60 9.76 -16.14
N PHE A 47 11.40 9.89 -15.58
CA PHE A 47 10.26 9.12 -16.04
C PHE A 47 9.85 9.73 -17.37
N THR A 48 10.31 9.15 -18.46
CA THR A 48 9.69 9.39 -19.75
C THR A 48 8.31 8.74 -19.69
N SER A 49 7.29 9.57 -19.46
CA SER A 49 5.90 9.15 -19.52
C SER A 49 5.57 8.82 -20.97
N ASP A 50 5.82 7.58 -21.38
CA ASP A 50 5.27 7.05 -22.63
C ASP A 50 3.77 6.83 -22.39
N ARG A 51 3.01 7.91 -22.58
CA ARG A 51 1.55 7.96 -22.41
C ARG A 51 0.81 7.00 -23.32
N GLU A 52 1.46 6.44 -24.35
CA GLU A 52 0.89 5.39 -25.20
C GLU A 52 0.33 4.22 -24.40
N GLY A 53 1.02 3.75 -23.36
CA GLY A 53 0.53 2.65 -22.52
C GLY A 53 -0.70 3.01 -21.67
N SER A 54 -0.90 4.30 -21.37
CA SER A 54 -2.08 4.82 -20.67
C SER A 54 -3.25 5.16 -21.59
N GLN A 55 -3.07 5.08 -22.92
CA GLN A 55 -4.19 5.24 -23.84
C GLN A 55 -5.25 4.19 -23.51
N GLU A 56 -6.50 4.65 -23.48
CA GLU A 56 -7.71 3.86 -23.18
C GLU A 56 -7.85 3.41 -21.72
N VAL A 57 -7.00 3.89 -20.81
CA VAL A 57 -7.21 3.71 -19.36
C VAL A 57 -8.26 4.73 -18.90
N THR A 58 -9.37 4.24 -18.36
CA THR A 58 -10.40 5.05 -17.72
C THR A 58 -10.17 5.06 -16.21
N ILE A 59 -10.01 6.25 -15.63
CA ILE A 59 -9.97 6.42 -14.17
C ILE A 59 -11.36 6.75 -13.67
N ARG A 60 -11.84 6.01 -12.67
CA ARG A 60 -13.15 6.23 -12.07
C ARG A 60 -13.17 5.85 -10.60
N ARG A 61 -14.25 6.22 -9.92
CA ARG A 61 -14.52 5.74 -8.58
C ARG A 61 -14.67 4.22 -8.57
N GLY A 62 -14.08 3.59 -7.56
CA GLY A 62 -14.22 2.16 -7.30
C GLY A 62 -15.60 1.83 -6.75
N ARG A 63 -16.10 0.67 -7.13
CA ARG A 63 -17.40 0.13 -6.73
C ARG A 63 -17.25 -1.30 -6.21
N MET A 64 -18.26 -1.79 -5.50
CA MET A 64 -18.22 -3.16 -4.95
C MET A 64 -18.01 -4.23 -6.03
N GLU A 65 -18.46 -3.99 -7.27
CA GLU A 65 -18.23 -4.90 -8.39
C GLU A 65 -16.74 -5.06 -8.75
N ASP A 66 -15.89 -4.09 -8.38
CA ASP A 66 -14.47 -4.06 -8.73
C ASP A 66 -13.61 -4.92 -7.77
N VAL A 67 -14.17 -5.39 -6.65
CA VAL A 67 -13.46 -6.17 -5.62
C VAL A 67 -12.68 -7.36 -6.23
N PRO A 68 -13.25 -8.18 -7.13
CA PRO A 68 -12.50 -9.28 -7.75
C PRO A 68 -11.31 -8.78 -8.59
N GLY A 69 -11.47 -7.66 -9.31
CA GLY A 69 -10.41 -7.05 -10.12
C GLY A 69 -9.27 -6.51 -9.27
N VAL A 70 -9.60 -5.81 -8.17
CA VAL A 70 -8.60 -5.34 -7.21
C VAL A 70 -7.89 -6.51 -6.52
N TRP A 71 -8.62 -7.55 -6.15
CA TRP A 71 -8.01 -8.74 -5.56
C TRP A 71 -7.04 -9.44 -6.54
N LYS A 72 -7.39 -9.55 -7.83
CA LYS A 72 -6.49 -10.03 -8.89
C LYS A 72 -5.21 -9.19 -8.98
N LEU A 73 -5.29 -7.86 -8.85
CA LEU A 73 -4.11 -6.99 -8.77
C LEU A 73 -3.25 -7.26 -7.54
N THR A 74 -3.83 -7.54 -6.38
CA THR A 74 -3.06 -7.89 -5.18
C THR A 74 -2.28 -9.19 -5.39
N ALA A 75 -2.88 -10.18 -6.06
CA ALA A 75 -2.20 -11.42 -6.42
C ALA A 75 -1.06 -11.18 -7.41
N GLU A 76 -1.26 -10.34 -8.43
CA GLU A 76 -0.20 -9.93 -9.36
C GLU A 76 0.96 -9.25 -8.63
N ALA A 77 0.65 -8.38 -7.66
CA ALA A 77 1.62 -7.71 -6.81
C ALA A 77 2.26 -8.62 -5.75
N LYS A 78 1.87 -9.90 -5.67
CA LYS A 78 2.30 -10.88 -4.66
C LYS A 78 1.99 -10.44 -3.22
N TRP A 79 0.92 -9.68 -3.03
CA TRP A 79 0.43 -9.32 -1.71
C TRP A 79 -0.36 -10.50 -1.15
N ASN A 80 -0.04 -10.91 0.08
CA ASN A 80 -0.73 -12.01 0.76
C ASN A 80 -2.02 -11.48 1.43
N ILE A 81 -3.03 -11.15 0.63
CA ILE A 81 -4.30 -10.58 1.10
C ILE A 81 -5.47 -11.42 0.57
N HIS A 82 -6.41 -11.74 1.45
CA HIS A 82 -7.65 -12.44 1.10
C HIS A 82 -8.67 -11.47 0.50
N GLN A 83 -9.54 -11.94 -0.40
CA GLN A 83 -10.55 -11.10 -1.06
C GLN A 83 -11.48 -10.40 -0.05
N ASP A 84 -11.88 -11.08 1.03
CA ASP A 84 -12.73 -10.52 2.08
C ASP A 84 -12.13 -9.26 2.75
N MET A 85 -10.80 -9.16 2.80
CA MET A 85 -10.14 -7.95 3.29
C MET A 85 -10.35 -6.80 2.31
N ILE A 86 -10.22 -7.04 1.01
CA ILE A 86 -10.50 -6.03 -0.03
C ILE A 86 -11.96 -5.60 0.05
N GLU A 87 -12.88 -6.56 0.12
CA GLU A 87 -14.31 -6.29 0.27
C GLU A 87 -14.61 -5.43 1.50
N THR A 88 -13.98 -5.73 2.63
CA THR A 88 -14.10 -4.94 3.87
C THR A 88 -13.62 -3.51 3.66
N HIS A 89 -12.48 -3.31 3.00
CA HIS A 89 -11.95 -1.97 2.71
C HIS A 89 -12.87 -1.18 1.76
N PHE A 90 -13.57 -1.82 0.81
CA PHE A 90 -14.60 -1.16 0.01
C PHE A 90 -15.80 -0.72 0.86
N LYS A 91 -16.27 -1.57 1.77
CA LYS A 91 -17.41 -1.27 2.64
C LYS A 91 -17.14 -0.13 3.62
N ILE A 92 -15.96 -0.08 4.23
CA ILE A 92 -15.61 0.97 5.22
C ILE A 92 -15.17 2.28 4.56
N SER A 93 -14.97 2.31 3.24
CA SER A 93 -14.47 3.48 2.52
C SER A 93 -15.18 3.65 1.19
N GLU A 94 -16.50 3.82 1.27
CA GLU A 94 -17.40 3.89 0.13
C GLU A 94 -16.96 4.93 -0.92
N ASN A 95 -16.40 6.07 -0.48
CA ASN A 95 -15.89 7.14 -1.35
C ASN A 95 -14.35 7.11 -1.55
N GLY A 96 -13.64 6.19 -0.90
CA GLY A 96 -12.18 6.21 -0.81
C GLY A 96 -11.46 5.54 -1.98
N TRP A 97 -12.16 4.77 -2.81
CA TRP A 97 -11.55 3.99 -3.88
C TRP A 97 -11.56 4.72 -5.22
N THR A 98 -10.40 4.75 -5.85
CA THR A 98 -10.19 5.11 -7.25
C THR A 98 -9.63 3.90 -7.98
N VAL A 99 -10.18 3.56 -9.13
CA VAL A 99 -9.71 2.44 -9.97
C VAL A 99 -9.36 2.92 -11.37
N ALA A 100 -8.38 2.27 -11.96
CA ALA A 100 -8.04 2.38 -13.36
C ALA A 100 -8.54 1.14 -14.09
N GLU A 101 -9.36 1.34 -15.11
CA GLU A 101 -9.95 0.29 -15.94
C GLU A 101 -9.42 0.38 -17.36
N LYS A 102 -9.07 -0.75 -17.96
CA LYS A 102 -8.73 -0.87 -19.37
C LYS A 102 -9.35 -2.14 -19.93
N GLU A 103 -10.09 -2.03 -21.03
CA GLU A 103 -10.75 -3.17 -21.68
C GLU A 103 -11.64 -4.01 -20.72
N GLY A 104 -12.26 -3.35 -19.72
CA GLY A 104 -13.09 -4.01 -18.70
C GLY A 104 -12.32 -4.66 -17.55
N ASP A 105 -10.98 -4.69 -17.61
CA ASP A 105 -10.12 -5.18 -16.54
C ASP A 105 -9.67 -4.04 -15.61
N ILE A 106 -9.66 -4.28 -14.30
CA ILE A 106 -9.04 -3.36 -13.34
C ILE A 106 -7.53 -3.52 -13.41
N VAL A 107 -6.86 -2.46 -13.88
CA VAL A 107 -5.41 -2.42 -14.12
C VAL A 107 -4.66 -1.55 -13.12
N GLY A 108 -5.39 -0.82 -12.27
CA GLY A 108 -4.80 -0.13 -11.13
C GLY A 108 -5.86 0.27 -10.10
N CYS A 109 -5.42 0.54 -8.88
CA CYS A 109 -6.27 1.04 -7.83
C CYS A 109 -5.50 1.95 -6.87
N HIS A 110 -6.24 2.85 -6.22
CA HIS A 110 -5.83 3.64 -5.07
C HIS A 110 -6.97 3.63 -4.05
N LEU A 111 -6.61 3.53 -2.79
CA LEU A 111 -7.52 3.67 -1.66
C LEU A 111 -7.05 4.84 -0.80
N SER A 112 -7.95 5.79 -0.57
CA SER A 112 -7.78 6.87 0.38
C SER A 112 -8.73 6.67 1.56
N HIS A 113 -8.22 6.79 2.77
CA HIS A 113 -9.00 6.76 4.00
C HIS A 113 -8.90 8.08 4.74
N ASP A 114 -10.01 8.58 5.25
CA ASP A 114 -9.99 9.69 6.21
C ASP A 114 -9.49 9.14 7.56
N PHE A 115 -8.38 9.69 8.06
CA PHE A 115 -7.79 9.27 9.34
C PHE A 115 -8.19 10.22 10.46
N SER A 116 -8.16 11.52 10.19
CA SER A 116 -8.58 12.58 11.12
C SER A 116 -8.93 13.86 10.35
N ASP A 117 -9.32 14.92 11.06
CA ASP A 117 -9.67 16.20 10.45
C ASP A 117 -8.55 16.72 9.54
N GLY A 118 -8.81 16.70 8.23
CA GLY A 118 -7.87 17.15 7.19
C GLY A 118 -6.73 16.17 6.86
N LEU A 119 -6.68 14.99 7.46
CA LEU A 119 -5.64 13.99 7.19
C LEU A 119 -6.22 12.74 6.53
N LYS A 120 -5.68 12.42 5.34
CA LYS A 120 -5.99 11.20 4.61
C LYS A 120 -4.78 10.26 4.59
N THR A 121 -5.01 8.96 4.67
CA THR A 121 -3.98 7.94 4.46
C THR A 121 -4.19 7.24 3.13
N ALA A 122 -3.09 6.95 2.44
CA ALA A 122 -3.10 6.09 1.27
C ALA A 122 -2.99 4.62 1.71
N GLY A 123 -3.94 3.80 1.26
CA GLY A 123 -3.98 2.36 1.46
C GLY A 123 -3.46 1.60 0.24
N HIS A 124 -4.30 0.75 -0.33
CA HIS A 124 -4.00 -0.04 -1.51
C HIS A 124 -3.66 0.87 -2.70
N PHE A 125 -2.39 0.95 -3.09
CA PHE A 125 -1.95 1.63 -4.30
C PHE A 125 -1.17 0.66 -5.18
N ILE A 126 -1.82 0.16 -6.23
CA ILE A 126 -1.28 -0.90 -7.10
C ILE A 126 -1.56 -0.52 -8.54
N VAL A 127 -0.54 -0.65 -9.39
CA VAL A 127 -0.68 -0.61 -10.85
C VAL A 127 -0.17 -1.95 -11.38
N SER A 128 -0.90 -2.53 -12.34
CA SER A 128 -0.49 -3.75 -13.04
C SER A 128 0.91 -3.57 -13.61
N SER A 129 1.76 -4.59 -13.47
CA SER A 129 3.14 -4.60 -13.94
C SER A 129 3.28 -4.25 -15.41
N LYS A 130 2.28 -4.60 -16.22
CA LYS A 130 2.21 -4.31 -17.66
C LYS A 130 2.05 -2.82 -17.98
N LEU A 131 1.52 -2.03 -17.05
CA LEU A 131 1.23 -0.60 -17.24
C LEU A 131 2.09 0.31 -16.34
N ARG A 132 3.03 -0.26 -15.58
CA ARG A 132 4.01 0.54 -14.83
C ARG A 132 4.95 1.25 -15.79
N GLY A 133 5.34 2.47 -15.47
CA GLY A 133 6.15 3.33 -16.35
C GLY A 133 5.34 4.13 -17.38
N HIS A 134 4.06 3.80 -17.57
CA HIS A 134 3.19 4.47 -18.54
C HIS A 134 2.30 5.56 -17.92
N GLY A 135 2.65 6.09 -16.75
CA GLY A 135 1.92 7.20 -16.11
C GLY A 135 0.58 6.84 -15.43
N VAL A 136 0.09 5.60 -15.51
CA VAL A 136 -1.22 5.21 -14.90
C VAL A 136 -1.30 5.55 -13.41
N GLY A 137 -0.24 5.30 -12.64
CA GLY A 137 -0.20 5.64 -11.22
C GLY A 137 -0.32 7.14 -10.95
N GLU A 138 0.28 7.97 -11.80
CA GLU A 138 0.19 9.44 -11.71
C GLU A 138 -1.26 9.90 -11.96
N TYR A 139 -1.91 9.36 -12.99
CA TYR A 139 -3.31 9.65 -13.29
C TYR A 139 -4.27 9.26 -12.16
N ILE A 140 -4.05 8.09 -11.52
CA ILE A 140 -4.84 7.67 -10.37
C ILE A 140 -4.71 8.68 -9.22
N ILE A 141 -3.49 9.10 -8.88
CA ILE A 141 -3.24 10.03 -7.78
C ILE A 141 -3.79 11.42 -8.07
N ALA A 142 -3.61 11.94 -9.29
CA ALA A 142 -4.11 13.26 -9.68
C ALA A 142 -5.62 13.43 -9.52
N ILE A 143 -6.39 12.33 -9.57
CA ILE A 143 -7.85 12.33 -9.44
C ILE A 143 -8.30 11.98 -8.00
N SER A 144 -7.41 11.43 -7.17
CA SER A 144 -7.76 10.88 -5.85
C SER A 144 -7.61 11.85 -4.69
N ILE A 145 -6.99 13.02 -4.89
CA ILE A 145 -6.68 14.02 -3.84
C ILE A 145 -7.75 15.10 -3.81
#